data_AF-R4PZQ1-F1
#
_entry.id   AF-R4PZQ1-F1
#
_cell.length_a   1.000
_cell.length_b   1.000
_cell.length_c   1.000
_cell.angle_alpha   90.00
_cell.angle_beta   90.00
_cell.angle_gamma   90.00
#
_symmetry.space_group_name_H-M   'P 1'
#
loop_
_entity.id
_entity.type
_entity.pdbx_description
1 polymer ?
#
loop_
_entity_poly.entity_id
_entity_poly.type
_entity_poly.pdbx_seq_one_letter_code
_entity_poly.pdbx_strand_id
1 'polypeptide(L)'
;MATVERPLDITKLDFEARRYARRRTLFRWSLPLMLVLVGLACWLALPTVATIVAIQATDRGDYTTAEQWLNYAAYGTVLEKYKVPFNKAIVAMHQKQFDLAIEQFRTAIVLAPEDKKCFIRTQSVLATELAGDDAIARAKPEEAIQYYTKAIGEIRANNDCFKEYEKLSMRIAEKLSSVTNAIKKKSYQDPNSTGKEVEEANQAPSKDQMDKLEKLIEEGEVRRQESDYRSREADYSIKKPW
;
A
#
# COMPACT_ATOMS: atom_id res chain seq x y z
N MET A 1 40.78 54.53 64.76
CA MET A 1 40.57 53.32 63.94
C MET A 1 40.40 53.78 62.50
N ALA A 2 41.42 53.62 61.65
CA ALA A 2 41.35 54.01 60.24
C ALA A 2 40.94 52.80 59.40
N THR A 3 39.81 52.92 58.70
CA THR A 3 39.32 51.92 57.73
C THR A 3 40.11 52.07 56.44
N VAL A 4 40.89 51.04 56.09
CA VAL A 4 41.57 50.94 54.80
C VAL A 4 40.51 50.63 53.74
N GLU A 5 40.05 51.65 53.02
CA GLU A 5 39.26 51.46 51.80
C GLU A 5 40.18 50.92 50.71
N ARG A 6 40.07 49.62 50.40
CA ARG A 6 40.70 49.08 49.19
C ARG A 6 39.83 49.48 48.00
N PRO A 7 40.37 50.18 46.98
CA PRO A 7 39.60 50.49 45.79
C PRO A 7 39.20 49.18 45.10
N LEU A 8 37.89 49.02 44.88
CA LEU A 8 37.33 47.94 44.07
C LEU A 8 37.81 48.13 42.62
N ASP A 9 38.76 47.30 42.22
CA ASP A 9 39.36 47.32 40.89
C ASP A 9 38.39 46.72 39.86
N ILE A 10 37.54 47.59 39.30
CA ILE A 10 36.54 47.29 38.27
C ILE A 10 37.13 46.66 37.00
N THR A 11 38.44 46.80 36.76
CA THR A 11 39.12 46.15 35.63
C THR A 11 39.24 44.63 35.79
N LYS A 12 39.12 44.11 37.02
CA LYS A 12 39.12 42.66 37.31
C LYS A 12 37.74 42.01 37.20
N LEU A 13 36.70 42.81 36.98
CA LEU A 13 35.33 42.38 36.76
C LEU A 13 35.02 42.21 35.27
N ASP A 14 36.00 41.73 34.49
CA ASP A 14 35.84 41.45 33.06
C ASP A 14 35.04 40.15 32.86
N PHE A 15 33.80 40.18 33.34
CA PHE A 15 32.85 39.09 33.29
C PHE A 15 32.51 38.74 31.84
N GLU A 16 32.59 39.71 30.91
CA GLU A 16 32.32 39.49 29.50
C GLU A 16 33.38 38.60 28.87
N ALA A 17 34.67 38.91 29.05
CA ALA A 17 35.77 38.08 28.53
C ALA A 17 35.72 36.64 29.08
N ARG A 18 35.47 36.48 30.39
CA ARG A 18 35.30 35.15 31.02
C ARG A 18 34.04 34.42 30.54
N ARG A 19 32.95 35.13 30.27
CA ARG A 19 31.69 34.58 29.73
C ARG A 19 31.86 34.14 28.28
N TYR A 20 32.57 34.90 27.45
CA TYR A 20 32.91 34.52 26.08
C TYR A 20 33.84 33.31 26.02
N ALA A 21 34.86 33.25 26.89
CA ALA A 21 35.76 32.09 26.97
C ALA A 21 35.02 30.81 27.40
N ARG A 22 34.15 30.89 28.42
CA ARG A 22 33.29 29.76 28.85
C ARG A 22 32.28 29.35 27.78
N ARG A 23 31.68 30.30 27.06
CA ARG A 23 30.77 29.97 25.93
C ARG A 23 31.52 29.24 24.82
N ARG A 24 32.73 29.68 24.46
CA ARG A 24 33.55 29.01 23.43
C ARG A 24 34.01 27.61 23.82
N THR A 25 34.35 27.39 25.09
CA THR A 25 34.68 26.03 25.57
C THR A 25 33.43 25.16 25.56
N LEU A 26 32.32 25.62 26.14
CA LEU A 26 31.05 24.87 26.11
C LEU A 26 30.63 24.51 24.68
N PHE A 27 30.73 25.45 23.73
CA PHE A 27 30.40 25.20 22.33
C PHE A 27 31.32 24.13 21.70
N ARG A 28 32.62 24.14 21.98
CA ARG A 28 33.55 23.14 21.45
C ARG A 28 33.26 21.72 21.96
N TRP A 29 32.80 21.59 23.21
CA TRP A 29 32.45 20.30 23.80
C TRP A 29 31.02 19.85 23.43
N SER A 30 30.08 20.77 23.20
CA SER A 30 28.70 20.45 22.81
C SER A 30 28.50 20.34 21.28
N LEU A 31 29.36 20.97 20.47
CA LEU A 31 29.30 20.90 19.01
C LEU A 31 29.37 19.46 18.47
N PRO A 32 30.27 18.56 18.90
CA PRO A 32 30.28 17.19 18.38
C PRO A 32 28.98 16.45 18.73
N LEU A 33 28.44 16.64 19.94
CA LEU A 33 27.16 16.04 20.34
C LEU A 33 26.01 16.57 19.47
N MET A 34 25.98 17.88 19.21
CA MET A 34 24.99 18.49 18.33
C MET A 34 25.09 17.93 16.91
N LEU A 35 26.30 17.81 16.36
CA LEU A 35 26.52 17.27 15.01
C LEU A 35 26.07 15.81 14.90
N VAL A 36 26.29 15.00 15.93
CA VAL A 36 25.79 13.61 15.98
C VAL A 36 24.27 13.59 15.99
N LEU A 37 23.62 14.43 16.80
CA LEU A 37 22.16 14.52 16.84
C LEU A 37 21.56 15.01 15.51
N VAL A 38 22.18 16.01 14.89
CA VAL A 38 21.78 16.50 13.56
C VAL A 38 21.98 15.42 12.50
N GLY A 39 23.11 14.71 12.51
CA GLY A 39 23.38 13.60 11.60
C GLY A 39 22.35 12.48 11.73
N LEU A 40 21.98 12.12 12.97
CA LEU A 40 20.93 11.13 13.23
C LEU A 40 19.55 11.62 12.76
N ALA A 41 19.22 12.88 13.02
CA ALA A 41 17.96 13.47 12.54
C ALA A 41 17.89 13.50 11.01
N CYS A 42 18.97 13.91 10.33
CA CYS A 42 19.06 13.87 8.87
C CYS A 42 18.92 12.43 8.35
N TRP A 43 19.60 11.46 8.97
CA TRP A 43 19.53 10.06 8.55
C TRP A 43 18.11 9.49 8.66
N LEU A 44 17.37 9.84 9.73
CA LEU A 44 15.97 9.46 9.90
C LEU A 44 15.02 10.17 8.93
N ALA A 45 15.36 11.38 8.48
CA ALA A 45 14.56 12.15 7.52
C ALA A 45 14.78 11.74 6.06
N LEU A 46 15.93 11.15 5.70
CA LEU A 46 16.22 10.78 4.31
C LEU A 46 15.19 9.82 3.68
N PRO A 47 14.73 8.74 4.36
CA PRO A 47 13.73 7.86 3.78
C PRO A 47 12.39 8.55 3.54
N THR A 48 11.96 9.44 4.43
CA THR A 48 10.68 10.15 4.27
C THR A 48 10.75 11.10 3.08
N VAL A 49 11.85 11.85 2.93
CA VAL A 49 12.08 12.69 1.74
C VAL A 49 12.08 11.84 0.46
N ALA A 50 12.79 10.72 0.46
CA ALA A 50 12.81 9.81 -0.70
C ALA A 50 11.41 9.29 -1.05
N THR A 51 10.58 8.94 -0.06
CA THR A 51 9.19 8.52 -0.32
C THR A 51 8.33 9.65 -0.87
N ILE A 52 8.48 10.88 -0.38
CA ILE A 52 7.74 12.05 -0.90
C ILE A 52 8.11 12.30 -2.37
N VAL A 53 9.40 12.23 -2.71
CA VAL A 53 9.85 12.38 -4.10
C VAL A 53 9.28 11.26 -4.98
N ALA A 54 9.28 10.01 -4.48
CA ALA A 54 8.70 8.90 -5.22
C ALA A 54 7.20 9.06 -5.47
N ILE A 55 6.44 9.54 -4.48
CA ILE A 55 5.03 9.86 -4.61
C ILE A 55 4.81 10.92 -5.69
N GLN A 56 5.57 12.02 -5.64
CA GLN A 56 5.45 13.08 -6.63
C GLN A 56 5.81 12.61 -8.04
N ALA A 57 6.82 11.74 -8.17
CA ALA A 57 7.19 11.13 -9.45
C ALA A 57 6.05 10.24 -9.97
N THR A 58 5.43 9.44 -9.10
CA THR A 58 4.25 8.61 -9.42
C THR A 58 3.08 9.45 -9.90
N ASP A 59 2.79 10.57 -9.22
CA ASP A 59 1.71 11.49 -9.59
C ASP A 59 1.96 12.17 -10.95
N ARG A 60 3.23 12.33 -11.36
CA ARG A 60 3.63 12.83 -12.68
C ARG A 60 3.70 11.73 -13.75
N GLY A 61 3.45 10.47 -13.40
CA GLY A 61 3.59 9.32 -14.29
C GLY A 61 5.03 8.85 -14.53
N ASP A 62 6.01 9.42 -13.80
CA ASP A 62 7.42 9.00 -13.86
C ASP A 62 7.68 7.88 -12.85
N TYR A 63 7.22 6.69 -13.21
CA TYR A 63 7.33 5.51 -12.35
C TYR A 63 8.77 4.99 -12.22
N THR A 64 9.63 5.24 -13.22
CA THR A 64 11.05 4.88 -13.17
C THR A 64 11.79 5.66 -12.09
N THR A 65 11.57 6.96 -12.03
CA THR A 65 12.13 7.80 -10.96
C THR A 65 11.53 7.40 -9.61
N ALA A 66 10.22 7.13 -9.55
CA ALA A 66 9.58 6.69 -8.31
C ALA A 66 10.24 5.42 -7.73
N GLU A 67 10.47 4.41 -8.57
CA GLU A 67 11.09 3.16 -8.15
C GLU A 67 12.54 3.36 -7.65
N GLN A 68 13.33 4.18 -8.35
CA GLN A 68 14.70 4.49 -7.93
C GLN A 68 14.73 5.14 -6.53
N TRP A 69 13.87 6.13 -6.28
CA TRP A 69 13.78 6.77 -4.97
C TRP A 69 13.28 5.83 -3.87
N LEU A 70 12.36 4.91 -4.18
CA LEU A 70 11.93 3.88 -3.23
C LEU A 70 13.04 2.86 -2.91
N ASN A 71 13.90 2.54 -3.88
CA ASN A 71 15.06 1.70 -3.63
C ASN A 71 16.06 2.38 -2.68
N TYR A 72 16.29 3.68 -2.82
CA TYR A 72 17.08 4.44 -1.85
C TYR A 72 16.43 4.48 -0.45
N ALA A 73 15.11 4.69 -0.39
CA ALA A 73 14.36 4.70 0.86
C ALA A 73 14.44 3.35 1.61
N ALA A 74 14.56 2.23 0.88
CA ALA A 74 14.65 0.89 1.46
C ALA A 74 15.82 0.74 2.45
N TYR A 75 16.96 1.37 2.18
CA TYR A 75 18.17 1.21 3.00
C TYR A 75 18.10 1.96 4.34
N GLY A 76 17.35 3.06 4.42
CA GLY A 76 17.26 3.87 5.64
C GLY A 76 16.02 3.59 6.49
N THR A 77 15.04 2.82 5.99
CA THR A 77 13.77 2.61 6.69
C THR A 77 13.88 1.48 7.73
N VAL A 78 14.20 1.83 8.97
CA VAL A 78 14.31 0.85 10.07
C VAL A 78 13.01 0.69 10.86
N LEU A 79 12.30 1.79 11.11
CA LEU A 79 11.11 1.80 11.98
C LEU A 79 9.83 1.35 11.28
N GLU A 80 9.59 1.80 10.04
CA GLU A 80 8.34 1.54 9.32
C GLU A 80 8.60 0.71 8.04
N LYS A 81 9.18 -0.47 8.23
CA LYS A 81 9.66 -1.34 7.13
C LYS A 81 8.60 -1.68 6.08
N TYR A 82 7.33 -1.69 6.46
CA TYR A 82 6.21 -1.98 5.55
C TYR A 82 5.92 -0.86 4.53
N LYS A 83 6.32 0.40 4.79
CA LYS A 83 5.97 1.54 3.92
C LYS A 83 6.63 1.45 2.54
N VAL A 84 7.87 0.97 2.48
CA VAL A 84 8.61 0.82 1.22
C VAL A 84 7.93 -0.20 0.28
N PRO A 85 7.68 -1.46 0.69
CA PRO A 85 6.97 -2.41 -0.16
C PRO A 85 5.54 -1.94 -0.45
N PHE A 86 4.85 -1.29 0.49
CA PHE A 86 3.54 -0.70 0.23
C PHE A 86 3.59 0.32 -0.93
N ASN A 87 4.53 1.27 -0.89
CA ASN A 87 4.67 2.28 -1.93
C ASN A 87 5.12 1.67 -3.27
N LYS A 88 6.00 0.65 -3.24
CA LYS A 88 6.37 -0.10 -4.45
C LYS A 88 5.16 -0.78 -5.08
N ALA A 89 4.26 -1.34 -4.26
CA ALA A 89 3.02 -1.93 -4.74
C ALA A 89 2.15 -0.90 -5.47
N ILE A 90 2.00 0.30 -4.92
CA ILE A 90 1.25 1.39 -5.56
C ILE A 90 1.88 1.79 -6.90
N VAL A 91 3.20 1.94 -6.97
CA VAL A 91 3.91 2.22 -8.24
C VAL A 91 3.66 1.11 -9.26
N ALA A 92 3.77 -0.15 -8.84
CA ALA A 92 3.52 -1.30 -9.71
C ALA A 92 2.07 -1.36 -10.22
N MET A 93 1.07 -0.99 -9.40
CA MET A 93 -0.32 -0.85 -9.84
C MET A 93 -0.48 0.17 -10.96
N HIS A 94 0.18 1.33 -10.83
CA HIS A 94 0.14 2.36 -11.86
C HIS A 94 0.83 1.94 -13.16
N GLN A 95 1.88 1.12 -13.06
CA GLN A 95 2.53 0.48 -14.22
C GLN A 95 1.75 -0.72 -14.77
N LYS A 96 0.58 -1.06 -14.21
CA LYS A 96 -0.21 -2.27 -14.51
C LYS A 96 0.53 -3.60 -14.28
N GLN A 97 1.58 -3.58 -13.46
CA GLN A 97 2.32 -4.77 -13.04
C GLN A 97 1.62 -5.39 -11.81
N PHE A 98 0.40 -5.90 -12.00
CA PHE A 98 -0.46 -6.26 -10.88
C PHE A 98 0.07 -7.44 -10.04
N ASP A 99 0.71 -8.43 -10.65
CA ASP A 99 1.29 -9.55 -9.90
C ASP A 99 2.41 -9.07 -8.96
N LEU A 100 3.28 -8.17 -9.45
CA LEU A 100 4.30 -7.53 -8.64
C LEU A 100 3.66 -6.69 -7.52
N ALA A 101 2.61 -5.93 -7.84
CA ALA A 101 1.90 -5.13 -6.83
C ALA A 101 1.34 -6.01 -5.69
N ILE A 102 0.68 -7.12 -6.03
CA ILE A 102 0.12 -8.06 -5.06
C ILE A 102 1.24 -8.68 -4.19
N GLU A 103 2.38 -9.03 -4.78
CA GLU A 103 3.54 -9.55 -4.02
C GLU A 103 4.11 -8.49 -3.05
N GLN A 104 4.24 -7.25 -3.51
CA GLN A 104 4.72 -6.15 -2.67
C GLN A 104 3.74 -5.84 -1.54
N PHE A 105 2.42 -5.89 -1.78
CA PHE A 105 1.43 -5.78 -0.71
C PHE A 105 1.52 -6.93 0.29
N ARG A 106 1.69 -8.17 -0.17
CA ARG A 106 1.91 -9.33 0.72
C ARG A 106 3.12 -9.11 1.62
N THR A 107 4.21 -8.60 1.07
CA THR A 107 5.43 -8.25 1.82
C THR A 107 5.14 -7.13 2.84
N ALA A 108 4.39 -6.11 2.45
CA ALA A 108 3.98 -5.03 3.35
C ALA A 108 3.10 -5.54 4.50
N ILE A 109 2.14 -6.45 4.24
CA ILE A 109 1.28 -7.05 5.28
C ILE A 109 2.11 -7.81 6.32
N VAL A 110 3.15 -8.53 5.90
CA VAL A 110 4.03 -9.28 6.82
C VAL A 110 4.81 -8.34 7.73
N LEU A 111 5.27 -7.20 7.21
CA LEU A 111 6.11 -6.24 7.92
C LEU A 111 5.32 -5.21 8.74
N ALA A 112 4.01 -5.09 8.49
CA ALA A 112 3.17 -4.07 9.09
C ALA A 112 2.76 -4.43 10.52
N PRO A 113 2.62 -3.44 11.41
CA PRO A 113 1.95 -3.64 12.69
C PRO A 113 0.46 -3.97 12.46
N GLU A 114 -0.16 -4.65 13.42
CA GLU A 114 -1.54 -5.18 13.29
C GLU A 114 -2.57 -4.10 12.90
N ASP A 115 -2.44 -2.89 13.44
CA ASP A 115 -3.33 -1.76 13.17
C ASP A 115 -3.27 -1.26 11.71
N LYS A 116 -2.20 -1.59 10.97
CA LYS A 116 -2.04 -1.23 9.55
C LYS A 116 -2.36 -2.36 8.60
N LYS A 117 -2.39 -3.62 9.06
CA LYS A 117 -2.58 -4.78 8.17
C LYS A 117 -3.91 -4.74 7.41
N CYS A 118 -5.02 -4.37 8.07
CA CYS A 118 -6.31 -4.31 7.40
C CYS A 118 -6.31 -3.27 6.26
N PHE A 119 -5.75 -2.09 6.49
CA PHE A 119 -5.62 -1.08 5.43
C PHE A 119 -4.83 -1.61 4.22
N ILE A 120 -3.70 -2.28 4.47
CA ILE A 120 -2.85 -2.82 3.39
C ILE A 120 -3.57 -3.97 2.66
N ARG A 121 -4.29 -4.85 3.38
CA ARG A 121 -5.10 -5.91 2.77
C ARG A 121 -6.18 -5.33 1.85
N THR A 122 -6.84 -4.25 2.26
CA THR A 122 -7.81 -3.56 1.40
C THR A 122 -7.18 -3.09 0.10
N GLN A 123 -5.98 -2.49 0.16
CA GLN A 123 -5.25 -2.07 -1.05
C GLN A 123 -4.84 -3.27 -1.92
N SER A 124 -4.41 -4.38 -1.31
CA SER A 124 -4.09 -5.62 -2.04
C SER A 124 -5.31 -6.19 -2.78
N VAL A 125 -6.49 -6.15 -2.16
CA VAL A 125 -7.74 -6.59 -2.80
C VAL A 125 -8.10 -5.68 -3.97
N LEU A 126 -7.96 -4.36 -3.82
CA LEU A 126 -8.17 -3.40 -4.92
C LEU A 126 -7.20 -3.63 -6.09
N ALA A 127 -5.93 -3.92 -5.80
CA ALA A 127 -4.95 -4.28 -6.84
C ALA A 127 -5.33 -5.56 -7.58
N THR A 128 -5.86 -6.54 -6.85
CA THR A 128 -6.35 -7.80 -7.43
C THR A 128 -7.61 -7.59 -8.26
N GLU A 129 -8.54 -6.72 -7.84
CA GLU A 129 -9.70 -6.31 -8.63
C GLU A 129 -9.26 -5.64 -9.95
N LEU A 130 -8.30 -4.70 -9.88
CA LEU A 130 -7.77 -4.02 -11.06
C LEU A 130 -7.05 -4.97 -12.03
N ALA A 131 -6.38 -6.01 -11.52
CA ALA A 131 -5.82 -7.07 -12.35
C ALA A 131 -6.91 -7.82 -13.14
N GLY A 132 -8.05 -8.09 -12.49
CA GLY A 132 -9.23 -8.64 -13.15
C GLY A 132 -9.82 -7.72 -14.21
N ASP A 133 -9.94 -6.42 -13.91
CA ASP A 133 -10.43 -5.41 -14.85
C ASP A 133 -9.51 -5.33 -16.10
N ASP A 134 -8.19 -5.34 -15.90
CA ASP A 134 -7.21 -5.32 -17.00
C ASP A 134 -7.22 -6.62 -17.81
N ALA A 135 -7.41 -7.77 -17.17
CA ALA A 135 -7.59 -9.05 -17.86
C ALA A 135 -8.84 -9.03 -18.77
N ILE A 136 -9.96 -8.43 -18.32
CA ILE A 136 -11.14 -8.20 -19.17
C ILE A 136 -10.81 -7.28 -20.33
N ALA A 137 -10.09 -6.17 -20.10
CA ALA A 137 -9.69 -5.25 -21.15
C ALA A 137 -8.78 -5.92 -22.20
N ARG A 138 -7.97 -6.90 -21.79
CA ARG A 138 -7.15 -7.75 -22.67
C ARG A 138 -7.90 -8.92 -23.30
N ALA A 139 -9.23 -8.99 -23.14
CA ALA A 139 -10.09 -10.08 -23.63
C ALA A 139 -9.70 -11.47 -23.10
N LYS A 140 -9.21 -11.55 -21.86
CA LYS A 140 -8.88 -12.80 -21.16
C LYS A 140 -9.82 -13.02 -19.96
N PRO A 141 -11.08 -13.41 -20.19
CA PRO A 141 -12.08 -13.48 -19.13
C PRO A 141 -11.83 -14.62 -18.13
N GLU A 142 -11.15 -15.70 -18.52
CA GLU A 142 -10.74 -16.77 -17.61
C GLU A 142 -9.71 -16.27 -16.59
N GLU A 143 -8.75 -15.45 -17.02
CA GLU A 143 -7.76 -14.79 -16.16
C GLU A 143 -8.44 -13.82 -15.17
N ALA A 144 -9.43 -13.06 -15.65
CA ALA A 144 -10.22 -12.16 -14.81
C ALA A 144 -11.00 -12.91 -13.71
N ILE A 145 -11.61 -14.06 -14.03
CA ILE A 145 -12.28 -14.91 -13.05
C ILE A 145 -11.32 -15.33 -11.93
N GLN A 146 -10.09 -15.70 -12.27
CA GLN A 146 -9.09 -16.07 -11.27
C GLN A 146 -8.78 -14.89 -10.32
N TYR A 147 -8.57 -13.69 -10.86
CA TYR A 147 -8.30 -12.50 -10.04
C TYR A 147 -9.48 -12.12 -9.14
N TYR A 148 -10.71 -12.05 -9.66
CA TYR A 148 -11.87 -11.74 -8.82
C TYR A 148 -12.14 -12.80 -7.76
N THR A 149 -11.93 -14.08 -8.10
CA THR A 149 -12.06 -15.18 -7.14
C THR A 149 -11.01 -15.08 -6.03
N LYS A 150 -9.76 -14.76 -6.36
CA LYS A 150 -8.68 -14.50 -5.38
C LYS A 150 -9.05 -13.33 -4.47
N ALA A 151 -9.57 -12.23 -5.03
CA ALA A 151 -9.98 -11.06 -4.27
C ALA A 151 -11.12 -11.36 -3.27
N ILE A 152 -12.15 -12.10 -3.70
CA ILE A 152 -13.23 -12.56 -2.80
C ILE A 152 -12.71 -13.52 -1.73
N GLY A 153 -11.78 -14.42 -2.11
CA GLY A 153 -11.13 -15.33 -1.18
C GLY A 153 -10.41 -14.58 -0.06
N GLU A 154 -9.64 -13.55 -0.40
CA GLU A 154 -8.92 -12.70 0.56
C GLU A 154 -9.86 -11.94 1.49
N ILE A 155 -10.97 -11.39 0.95
CA ILE A 155 -12.01 -10.73 1.76
C ILE A 155 -12.61 -11.70 2.78
N ARG A 156 -12.99 -12.92 2.34
CA ARG A 156 -13.61 -13.92 3.20
C ARG A 156 -12.65 -14.44 4.28
N ALA A 157 -11.39 -14.68 3.91
CA ALA A 157 -10.37 -15.16 4.83
C ALA A 157 -10.05 -14.14 5.94
N ASN A 158 -10.29 -12.84 5.68
CA ASN A 158 -9.98 -11.76 6.61
C ASN A 158 -11.19 -10.88 6.90
N ASN A 159 -12.36 -11.50 7.11
CA ASN A 159 -13.64 -10.81 7.25
C ASN A 159 -13.60 -9.62 8.24
N ASP A 160 -12.86 -9.73 9.34
CA ASP A 160 -12.71 -8.66 10.32
C ASP A 160 -12.16 -7.35 9.73
N CYS A 161 -11.26 -7.43 8.74
CA CYS A 161 -10.73 -6.25 8.05
C CYS A 161 -11.72 -5.62 7.05
N PHE A 162 -12.74 -6.36 6.62
CA PHE A 162 -13.62 -5.97 5.51
C PHE A 162 -15.07 -5.70 5.92
N LYS A 163 -15.38 -5.73 7.23
CA LYS A 163 -16.72 -5.40 7.76
C LYS A 163 -17.23 -4.03 7.27
N GLU A 164 -16.36 -3.03 7.22
CA GLU A 164 -16.68 -1.68 6.74
C GLU A 164 -16.64 -1.53 5.21
N TYR A 165 -16.21 -2.56 4.50
CA TYR A 165 -15.96 -2.57 3.05
C TYR A 165 -16.92 -3.50 2.30
N GLU A 166 -18.14 -3.69 2.81
CA GLU A 166 -19.16 -4.55 2.19
C GLU A 166 -19.46 -4.16 0.73
N LYS A 167 -19.42 -2.87 0.40
CA LYS A 167 -19.57 -2.40 -0.98
C LYS A 167 -18.49 -2.93 -1.92
N LEU A 168 -17.25 -3.09 -1.43
CA LEU A 168 -16.16 -3.64 -2.21
C LEU A 168 -16.40 -5.13 -2.51
N SER A 169 -16.82 -5.90 -1.50
CA SER A 169 -17.10 -7.33 -1.67
C SER A 169 -18.25 -7.57 -2.65
N MET A 170 -19.33 -6.78 -2.54
CA MET A 170 -20.47 -6.85 -3.47
C MET A 170 -20.07 -6.51 -4.91
N ARG A 171 -19.28 -5.45 -5.10
CA ARG A 171 -18.79 -5.03 -6.43
C ARG A 171 -17.97 -6.13 -7.09
N ILE A 172 -17.01 -6.72 -6.37
CA ILE A 172 -16.15 -7.77 -6.93
C ILE A 172 -16.98 -9.03 -7.23
N ALA A 173 -17.94 -9.37 -6.37
CA ALA A 173 -18.86 -10.49 -6.62
C ALA A 173 -19.74 -10.27 -7.87
N GLU A 174 -20.22 -9.05 -8.09
CA GLU A 174 -20.96 -8.66 -9.30
C GLU A 174 -20.08 -8.75 -10.56
N LYS A 175 -18.84 -8.24 -10.50
CA LYS A 175 -17.89 -8.38 -11.61
C LYS A 175 -17.64 -9.86 -11.93
N LEU A 176 -17.40 -10.69 -10.92
CA LEU A 176 -17.20 -12.13 -11.12
C LEU A 176 -18.40 -12.82 -11.78
N SER A 177 -19.62 -12.55 -11.29
CA SER A 177 -20.83 -13.17 -11.86
C SER A 177 -21.10 -12.68 -13.29
N SER A 178 -20.87 -11.39 -13.56
CA SER A 178 -21.04 -10.80 -14.90
C SER A 178 -20.13 -11.47 -15.94
N VAL A 179 -18.86 -11.67 -15.60
CA VAL A 179 -17.88 -12.33 -16.48
C VAL A 179 -18.23 -13.79 -16.68
N THR A 180 -18.55 -14.50 -15.60
CA THR A 180 -18.92 -15.93 -15.66
C THR A 180 -20.15 -16.15 -16.54
N ASN A 181 -21.17 -15.30 -16.41
CA ASN A 181 -22.39 -15.37 -17.23
C ASN A 181 -22.12 -15.03 -18.70
N ALA A 182 -21.21 -14.09 -18.97
CA ALA A 182 -20.81 -13.77 -20.35
C ALA A 182 -20.10 -14.95 -21.03
N ILE A 183 -19.22 -15.66 -20.33
CA ILE A 183 -18.56 -16.87 -20.85
C ILE A 183 -19.60 -17.97 -21.11
N LYS A 184 -20.49 -18.24 -20.15
CA LYS A 184 -21.56 -19.25 -20.31
C LYS A 184 -22.40 -18.97 -21.57
N LYS A 185 -22.87 -17.72 -21.76
CA LYS A 185 -23.65 -17.33 -22.94
C LYS A 185 -22.91 -17.58 -24.25
N LYS A 186 -21.61 -17.21 -24.32
CA LYS A 186 -20.77 -17.49 -25.50
C LYS A 186 -20.67 -18.99 -25.78
N SER A 187 -20.54 -19.82 -24.74
CA SER A 187 -20.46 -21.27 -24.87
C SER A 187 -21.76 -21.91 -25.40
N TYR A 188 -22.93 -21.35 -25.11
CA TYR A 188 -24.21 -21.85 -25.64
C TYR A 188 -24.52 -21.40 -27.07
N GLN A 189 -23.90 -20.30 -27.53
CA GLN A 189 -24.15 -19.72 -28.85
C GLN A 189 -23.28 -20.28 -29.97
N ASP A 190 -22.27 -21.09 -29.66
CA ASP A 190 -21.43 -21.74 -30.66
C ASP A 190 -21.27 -23.24 -30.39
N PRO A 191 -22.17 -24.10 -30.91
CA PRO A 191 -22.04 -25.55 -30.80
C PRO A 191 -20.97 -26.14 -31.73
N ASN A 192 -20.25 -25.35 -32.54
CA ASN A 192 -19.51 -25.88 -33.70
C ASN A 192 -18.05 -25.41 -33.87
N SER A 193 -17.40 -24.81 -32.87
CA SER A 193 -15.93 -24.66 -32.90
C SER A 193 -15.24 -25.90 -32.33
N THR A 194 -15.02 -26.88 -33.23
CA THR A 194 -14.26 -28.10 -32.97
C THR A 194 -12.78 -27.77 -32.71
N GLY A 195 -12.18 -28.50 -31.77
CA GLY A 195 -10.89 -28.19 -31.18
C GLY A 195 -9.66 -28.32 -32.06
N LYS A 196 -8.58 -27.70 -31.57
CA LYS A 196 -7.20 -28.17 -31.70
C LYS A 196 -6.50 -28.04 -30.36
N GLU A 197 -5.76 -29.09 -30.02
CA GLU A 197 -5.08 -29.37 -28.77
C GLU A 197 -4.16 -28.24 -28.29
N VAL A 198 -4.19 -28.00 -26.97
CA VAL A 198 -2.98 -27.79 -26.17
C VAL A 198 -3.17 -28.58 -24.87
N GLU A 199 -2.56 -29.76 -24.80
CA GLU A 199 -2.22 -30.41 -23.54
C GLU A 199 -1.00 -29.69 -22.93
N GLU A 200 -1.16 -29.05 -21.76
CA GLU A 200 -0.43 -29.39 -20.52
C GLU A 200 -0.84 -28.46 -19.35
N ALA A 201 -1.53 -29.08 -18.39
CA ALA A 201 -1.66 -28.82 -16.95
C ALA A 201 -1.59 -27.38 -16.37
N ASN A 202 -2.74 -26.84 -15.94
CA ASN A 202 -3.20 -27.10 -14.55
C ASN A 202 -4.65 -26.65 -14.28
N GLN A 203 -5.49 -27.67 -14.08
CA GLN A 203 -6.78 -27.75 -13.38
C GLN A 203 -7.80 -26.61 -13.61
N ALA A 204 -8.68 -26.84 -14.58
CA ALA A 204 -10.04 -26.31 -14.54
C ALA A 204 -10.70 -26.66 -13.18
N PRO A 205 -11.47 -25.76 -12.57
CA PRO A 205 -12.12 -26.01 -11.29
C PRO A 205 -13.03 -27.24 -11.39
N SER A 206 -12.90 -28.12 -10.40
CA SER A 206 -13.68 -29.36 -10.30
C SER A 206 -15.17 -29.03 -10.30
N LYS A 207 -15.98 -29.92 -10.89
CA LYS A 207 -17.45 -29.83 -10.91
C LYS A 207 -18.04 -29.59 -9.50
N ASP A 208 -17.38 -30.11 -8.48
CA ASP A 208 -17.75 -29.93 -7.07
C ASP A 208 -17.53 -28.49 -6.56
N GLN A 209 -16.54 -27.77 -7.09
CA GLN A 209 -16.32 -26.35 -6.82
C GLN A 209 -17.37 -25.47 -7.51
N MET A 210 -17.89 -25.93 -8.66
CA MET A 210 -18.95 -25.23 -9.39
C MET A 210 -20.31 -25.39 -8.71
N ASP A 211 -20.66 -26.59 -8.23
CA ASP A 211 -21.89 -26.83 -7.47
C ASP A 211 -21.89 -26.06 -6.14
N LYS A 212 -20.72 -25.99 -5.48
CA LYS A 212 -20.56 -25.18 -4.27
C LYS A 212 -20.68 -23.68 -4.54
N LEU A 213 -20.25 -23.23 -5.72
CA LEU A 213 -20.35 -21.83 -6.13
C LEU A 213 -21.79 -21.46 -6.51
N GLU A 214 -22.52 -22.36 -7.16
CA GLU A 214 -23.94 -22.20 -7.52
C GLU A 214 -24.81 -22.05 -6.27
N LYS A 215 -24.56 -22.89 -5.26
CA LYS A 215 -25.23 -22.79 -3.94
C LYS A 215 -24.97 -21.45 -3.24
N LEU A 216 -23.78 -20.87 -3.40
CA LEU A 216 -23.42 -19.56 -2.83
C LEU A 216 -24.03 -18.38 -3.60
N ILE A 217 -24.25 -18.54 -4.91
CA ILE A 217 -24.95 -17.53 -5.73
C ILE A 217 -26.43 -17.50 -5.35
N GLU A 218 -27.04 -18.68 -5.19
CA GLU A 218 -28.45 -18.81 -4.77
C GLU A 218 -28.68 -18.24 -3.36
N GLU A 219 -27.76 -18.50 -2.41
CA GLU A 219 -27.80 -17.92 -1.06
C GLU A 219 -27.60 -16.39 -1.06
N GLY A 220 -26.83 -15.87 -2.02
CA GLY A 220 -26.61 -14.44 -2.23
C GLY A 220 -27.79 -13.72 -2.89
N GLU A 221 -28.53 -14.40 -3.77
CA GLU A 221 -29.73 -13.85 -4.42
C GLU A 221 -30.91 -13.73 -3.45
N VAL A 222 -31.03 -14.63 -2.48
CA VAL A 222 -32.03 -14.52 -1.40
C VAL A 222 -31.78 -13.29 -0.51
N ARG A 223 -30.52 -12.94 -0.23
CA ARG A 223 -30.16 -11.73 0.53
C ARG A 223 -30.31 -10.43 -0.28
N ARG A 224 -30.30 -10.51 -1.61
CA ARG A 224 -30.45 -9.35 -2.52
C ARG A 224 -31.87 -8.79 -2.56
N GLN A 225 -32.90 -9.61 -2.29
CA GLN A 225 -34.28 -9.11 -2.28
C GLN A 225 -34.59 -8.16 -1.12
N GLU A 226 -33.71 -8.05 -0.12
CA GLU A 226 -33.94 -7.22 1.08
C GLU A 226 -33.25 -5.83 1.01
N SER A 227 -32.37 -5.58 0.03
CA SER A 227 -31.45 -4.42 0.04
C SER A 227 -31.54 -3.51 -1.19
N ASP A 228 -32.69 -3.46 -1.85
CA ASP A 228 -32.90 -2.57 -3.00
C ASP A 228 -33.41 -1.19 -2.56
N TYR A 229 -32.50 -0.31 -2.11
CA TYR A 229 -32.68 1.13 -2.28
C TYR A 229 -31.34 1.89 -2.18
N ARG A 230 -31.06 2.68 -3.23
CA ARG A 230 -30.05 3.76 -3.35
C ARG A 230 -28.72 3.44 -4.05
N SER A 231 -28.82 3.60 -5.37
CA SER A 231 -27.77 3.66 -6.39
C SER A 231 -26.81 4.85 -6.27
N ARG A 232 -25.63 4.66 -6.88
CA ARG A 232 -24.65 5.63 -7.44
C ARG A 232 -23.87 6.54 -6.50
N GLU A 233 -22.63 6.12 -6.20
CA GLU A 233 -21.38 6.79 -6.64
C GLU A 233 -20.18 5.92 -6.19
N ALA A 234 -19.46 5.32 -7.14
CA ALA A 234 -18.28 4.50 -6.86
C ALA A 234 -17.03 5.37 -7.04
N ASP A 235 -16.68 6.10 -5.99
CA ASP A 235 -15.45 6.88 -5.89
C ASP A 235 -14.24 5.93 -6.01
N TYR A 236 -13.50 6.05 -7.11
CA TYR A 236 -12.24 5.34 -7.39
C TYR A 236 -11.05 6.04 -6.71
N SER A 237 -11.23 6.54 -5.48
CA SER A 237 -10.11 7.06 -4.72
C SER A 237 -9.29 5.89 -4.16
N ILE A 238 -8.23 5.48 -4.85
CA ILE A 238 -7.10 4.83 -4.17
C ILE A 238 -6.69 5.80 -3.06
N LYS A 239 -7.00 5.48 -1.81
CA LYS A 239 -6.61 6.31 -0.66
C LYS A 239 -5.09 6.31 -0.58
N LYS A 240 -4.50 7.36 -1.14
CA LYS A 240 -3.11 7.76 -1.05
C LYS A 240 -2.79 8.02 0.43
N PRO A 241 -2.03 7.14 1.13
CA PRO A 241 -1.91 7.20 2.58
C PRO A 241 -0.66 7.96 3.02
N TRP A 242 -0.35 9.06 2.34
CA TRP A 242 0.44 10.09 3.00
C TRP A 242 -0.48 10.94 3.88
#